data_AF-A3QSJ9-F1
#
_entry.id   AF-A3QSJ9-F1
#
_cell.length_a   1.000
_cell.length_b   1.000
_cell.length_c   1.000
_cell.angle_alpha   90.00
_cell.angle_beta   90.00
_cell.angle_gamma   90.00
#
_symmetry.space_group_name_H-M   'P 1'
#
loop_
_entity.id
_entity.type
_entity.pdbx_description
1 polymer ?
#
loop_
_entity_poly.entity_id
_entity_poly.type
_entity_poly.pdbx_seq_one_letter_code
_entity_poly.pdbx_strand_id
1 'polypeptide(L)'
;MPRPYITINDAKVVNAESSFQAFQQVGPKVCMVTANHPGFVGFQNHVQIGVFPMGGRYGGAKMDMHEELNPIGIRQYTMWKRWEDHEEMHYQQFDSIFRLCSSCLGMVVEGPWEDVYEIVSSDLPEVIAMTDVPSKLGAAFMAGQQPAPVAMPYGQRVIAGSDHYIIPGREQEFETAITDLMKMFQKAPGFLGYMVLKQIGASAIGSFQLQPEGIHQALQTLGDNPPKNKEGNFKLIEAKKTPTKYLVHMEWMDLNSAMFGISRVVINGRYRAQHDKALATLVQGPYVTLWSPMMEDTSWREYLNE
;
A
#
# COMPACT_ATOMS: atom_id res chain seq x y z
N MET A 1 -12.67 -6.97 15.64
CA MET A 1 -12.67 -6.80 14.19
C MET A 1 -11.43 -7.48 13.65
N PRO A 2 -11.56 -8.41 12.69
CA PRO A 2 -10.40 -9.05 12.09
C PRO A 2 -9.61 -8.02 11.30
N ARG A 3 -8.29 -7.99 11.47
CA ARG A 3 -7.41 -7.14 10.68
C ARG A 3 -6.84 -8.01 9.55
N PRO A 4 -7.11 -7.69 8.28
CA PRO A 4 -6.49 -8.45 7.19
C PRO A 4 -4.97 -8.26 7.22
N TYR A 5 -4.26 -9.27 6.75
CA TYR A 5 -2.89 -9.11 6.29
C TYR A 5 -2.90 -8.38 4.95
N ILE A 6 -1.83 -7.63 4.69
CA ILE A 6 -1.69 -6.88 3.44
C ILE A 6 -0.41 -7.32 2.76
N THR A 7 -0.48 -7.77 1.52
CA THR A 7 0.70 -7.87 0.66
C THR A 7 0.77 -6.63 -0.23
N ILE A 8 1.97 -6.12 -0.43
CA ILE A 8 2.22 -4.93 -1.22
C ILE A 8 3.23 -5.28 -2.30
N ASN A 9 2.73 -5.50 -3.52
CA ASN A 9 3.57 -5.67 -4.70
C ASN A 9 4.04 -4.29 -5.18
N ASP A 10 5.32 -4.01 -4.97
CA ASP A 10 6.01 -2.81 -5.42
C ASP A 10 6.75 -3.10 -6.74
N ALA A 11 6.55 -2.24 -7.73
CA ALA A 11 7.31 -2.23 -8.97
C ALA A 11 7.56 -0.80 -9.44
N LYS A 12 8.59 -0.60 -10.26
CA LYS A 12 8.78 0.64 -11.02
C LYS A 12 8.72 0.32 -12.50
N VAL A 13 7.96 1.12 -13.24
CA VAL A 13 7.72 0.90 -14.66
C VAL A 13 8.08 2.13 -15.46
N VAL A 14 8.33 1.95 -16.75
CA VAL A 14 8.50 3.08 -17.68
C VAL A 14 7.24 3.94 -17.65
N ASN A 15 7.39 5.23 -17.39
CA ASN A 15 6.28 6.18 -17.43
C ASN A 15 5.95 6.53 -18.88
N ALA A 16 5.08 5.72 -19.49
CA ALA A 16 4.65 5.87 -20.87
C ALA A 16 3.19 5.43 -21.00
N GLU A 17 2.48 6.00 -21.97
CA GLU A 17 1.07 5.65 -22.24
C GLU A 17 0.88 4.14 -22.45
N SER A 18 1.80 3.50 -23.17
CA SER A 18 1.78 2.06 -23.41
C SER A 18 1.81 1.23 -22.12
N SER A 19 2.53 1.68 -21.09
CA SER A 19 2.56 1.02 -19.78
C SER A 19 1.20 1.08 -19.09
N PHE A 20 0.52 2.22 -19.15
CA PHE A 20 -0.82 2.37 -18.57
C PHE A 20 -1.89 1.61 -19.37
N GLN A 21 -1.76 1.55 -20.69
CA GLN A 21 -2.62 0.69 -21.53
C GLN A 21 -2.46 -0.78 -21.17
N ALA A 22 -1.22 -1.25 -20.95
CA ALA A 22 -0.97 -2.61 -20.48
C ALA A 22 -1.59 -2.85 -19.09
N PHE A 23 -1.44 -1.91 -18.14
CA PHE A 23 -2.10 -2.01 -16.84
C PHE A 23 -3.62 -2.12 -16.93
N GLN A 24 -4.26 -1.33 -17.79
CA GLN A 24 -5.72 -1.39 -17.97
C GLN A 24 -6.18 -2.74 -18.54
N GLN A 25 -5.36 -3.40 -19.36
CA GLN A 25 -5.71 -4.69 -19.97
C GLN A 25 -5.39 -5.90 -19.07
N VAL A 26 -4.32 -5.81 -18.29
CA VAL A 26 -3.76 -6.92 -17.50
C VAL A 26 -4.19 -6.84 -16.04
N GLY A 27 -4.19 -5.64 -15.45
CA GLY A 27 -4.51 -5.41 -14.04
C GLY A 27 -5.84 -6.00 -13.59
N PRO A 28 -6.96 -5.78 -14.31
CA PRO A 28 -8.24 -6.41 -13.96
C PRO A 28 -8.18 -7.94 -13.97
N LYS A 29 -7.44 -8.55 -14.90
CA LYS A 29 -7.31 -10.01 -15.00
C LYS A 29 -6.56 -10.60 -13.82
N VAL A 30 -5.48 -9.94 -13.38
CA VAL A 30 -4.74 -10.34 -12.18
C VAL A 30 -5.68 -10.33 -10.98
N CYS A 31 -6.45 -9.25 -10.79
CA CYS A 31 -7.42 -9.16 -9.68
C CYS A 31 -8.50 -10.25 -9.74
N MET A 32 -9.02 -10.56 -10.94
CA MET A 32 -9.99 -11.65 -11.12
C MET A 32 -9.41 -13.03 -10.79
N VAL A 33 -8.15 -13.29 -11.12
CA VAL A 33 -7.48 -14.55 -10.76
C VAL A 33 -7.21 -14.62 -9.25
N THR A 34 -6.77 -13.52 -8.64
CA THR A 34 -6.56 -13.42 -7.19
C THR A 34 -7.86 -13.70 -6.41
N ALA A 35 -9.00 -13.21 -6.90
CA ALA A 35 -10.31 -13.41 -6.30
C ALA A 35 -10.82 -14.87 -6.33
N ASN A 36 -10.13 -15.79 -7.02
CA ASN A 36 -10.46 -17.21 -6.95
C ASN A 36 -10.16 -17.84 -5.57
N HIS A 37 -9.37 -17.18 -4.72
CA HIS A 37 -9.04 -17.68 -3.39
C HIS A 37 -9.98 -17.12 -2.31
N PRO A 38 -10.64 -17.96 -1.49
CA PRO A 38 -11.65 -17.50 -0.51
C PRO A 38 -11.09 -16.69 0.67
N GLY A 39 -9.76 -16.68 0.82
CA GLY A 39 -9.04 -15.84 1.78
C GLY A 39 -8.82 -14.41 1.32
N PHE A 40 -9.00 -14.12 0.03
CA PHE A 40 -8.91 -12.76 -0.51
C PHE A 40 -10.12 -11.93 -0.08
N VAL A 41 -9.89 -10.70 0.37
CA VAL A 41 -10.96 -9.79 0.83
C VAL A 41 -10.97 -8.44 0.11
N GLY A 42 -10.19 -8.28 -0.95
CA GLY A 42 -10.18 -7.08 -1.80
C GLY A 42 -8.78 -6.49 -1.98
N PHE A 43 -8.70 -5.35 -2.68
CA PHE A 43 -7.44 -4.76 -3.11
C PHE A 43 -7.49 -3.24 -3.21
N GLN A 44 -6.32 -2.59 -3.18
CA GLN A 44 -6.15 -1.16 -3.45
C GLN A 44 -4.85 -0.94 -4.24
N ASN A 45 -4.96 -0.59 -5.52
CA ASN A 45 -3.82 -0.42 -6.43
C ASN A 45 -3.52 1.05 -6.67
N HIS A 46 -2.24 1.38 -6.60
CA HIS A 46 -1.77 2.75 -6.57
C HIS A 46 -0.76 3.03 -7.67
N VAL A 47 -0.81 4.26 -8.17
CA VAL A 47 0.23 4.85 -9.02
C VAL A 47 0.88 5.99 -8.25
N GLN A 48 2.21 6.03 -8.25
CA GLN A 48 2.94 7.10 -7.59
C GLN A 48 2.68 8.42 -8.32
N ILE A 49 2.30 9.45 -7.57
CA ILE A 49 2.10 10.80 -8.12
C ILE A 49 3.19 11.76 -7.70
N GLY A 50 3.92 11.52 -6.60
CA GLY A 50 4.97 12.44 -6.17
C GLY A 50 5.69 12.02 -4.90
N VAL A 51 6.41 12.97 -4.30
CA VAL A 51 7.17 12.80 -3.06
C VAL A 51 7.02 14.07 -2.22
N PHE A 52 6.74 13.91 -0.93
CA PHE A 52 6.59 15.06 -0.03
C PHE A 52 7.96 15.76 0.16
N PRO A 53 8.11 17.05 -0.21
CA PRO A 53 9.42 17.69 -0.31
C PRO A 53 10.06 18.09 1.03
N MET A 54 9.30 18.02 2.13
CA MET A 54 9.75 18.35 3.50
C MET A 54 10.45 19.71 3.59
N GLY A 55 9.84 20.76 3.03
CA GLY A 55 10.37 22.12 3.09
C GLY A 55 11.70 22.33 2.35
N GLY A 56 12.04 21.44 1.40
CA GLY A 56 13.27 21.52 0.60
C GLY A 56 14.33 20.49 0.97
N ARG A 57 14.12 19.67 2.01
CA ARG A 57 14.99 18.53 2.32
C ARG A 57 15.13 17.58 1.13
N TYR A 58 14.05 17.43 0.35
CA TYR A 58 14.06 16.80 -0.97
C TYR A 58 13.77 17.87 -2.03
N GLY A 59 14.71 18.77 -2.28
CA GLY A 59 14.50 19.95 -3.14
C GLY A 59 14.19 19.65 -4.62
N GLY A 60 14.47 18.44 -5.09
CA GLY A 60 14.06 17.97 -6.43
C GLY A 60 12.67 17.31 -6.47
N ALA A 61 12.05 17.08 -5.31
CA ALA A 61 10.73 16.47 -5.20
C ALA A 61 9.62 17.53 -5.23
N LYS A 62 8.44 17.12 -5.70
CA LYS A 62 7.19 17.88 -5.64
C LYS A 62 6.06 16.97 -5.19
N MET A 63 5.02 17.59 -4.64
CA MET A 63 3.79 16.89 -4.26
C MET A 63 3.17 16.17 -5.48
N ASP A 64 3.27 16.78 -6.65
CA ASP A 64 2.89 16.20 -7.93
C ASP A 64 4.07 16.21 -8.91
N MET A 65 4.41 15.02 -9.39
CA MET A 65 5.46 14.70 -10.35
C MET A 65 5.00 13.58 -11.31
N HIS A 66 3.69 13.33 -11.44
CA HIS A 66 3.22 12.15 -12.19
C HIS A 66 3.63 12.19 -13.67
N GLU A 67 3.81 13.37 -14.26
CA GLU A 67 4.34 13.55 -15.62
C GLU A 67 5.89 13.50 -15.68
N GLU A 68 6.57 13.69 -14.55
CA GLU A 68 8.03 13.84 -14.47
C GLU A 68 8.74 12.56 -13.99
N LEU A 69 8.09 11.72 -13.20
CA LEU A 69 8.66 10.48 -12.66
C LEU A 69 8.88 9.47 -13.78
N ASN A 70 10.12 9.07 -14.03
CA ASN A 70 10.43 7.93 -14.89
C ASN A 70 11.70 7.21 -14.38
N PRO A 71 11.61 5.98 -13.87
CA PRO A 71 10.40 5.15 -13.81
C PRO A 71 9.39 5.64 -12.77
N ILE A 72 8.11 5.34 -13.00
CA ILE A 72 7.01 5.64 -12.07
C ILE A 72 6.72 4.44 -11.18
N GLY A 73 6.47 4.70 -9.90
CA GLY A 73 6.15 3.66 -8.92
C GLY A 73 4.72 3.13 -9.09
N ILE A 74 4.58 1.82 -8.92
CA ILE A 74 3.31 1.11 -8.88
C ILE A 74 3.30 0.31 -7.58
N ARG A 75 2.18 0.41 -6.86
CA ARG A 75 2.04 -0.26 -5.56
C ARG A 75 0.67 -0.91 -5.44
N GLN A 76 0.63 -2.23 -5.47
CA GLN A 76 -0.61 -3.00 -5.49
C GLN A 76 -0.81 -3.67 -4.13
N TYR A 77 -1.86 -3.26 -3.42
CA TYR A 77 -2.19 -3.85 -2.12
C TYR A 77 -3.23 -4.94 -2.35
N THR A 78 -2.99 -6.13 -1.81
CA THR A 78 -4.02 -7.17 -1.72
C THR A 78 -4.22 -7.58 -0.26
N MET A 79 -5.49 -7.74 0.12
CA MET A 79 -5.90 -7.92 1.51
C MET A 79 -6.35 -9.36 1.72
N TRP A 80 -5.90 -9.97 2.81
CA TRP A 80 -6.07 -11.39 3.07
C TRP A 80 -6.51 -11.67 4.51
N LYS A 81 -7.39 -12.65 4.70
CA LYS A 81 -7.78 -13.13 6.05
C LYS A 81 -6.56 -13.65 6.80
N ARG A 82 -5.72 -14.42 6.10
CA ARG A 82 -4.42 -14.91 6.58
C ARG A 82 -3.35 -14.64 5.53
N TRP A 83 -2.12 -14.34 5.94
CA TRP A 83 -1.04 -14.16 4.96
C TRP A 83 -0.75 -15.45 4.17
N GLU A 84 -1.02 -16.63 4.75
CA GLU A 84 -0.85 -17.90 4.04
C GLU A 84 -1.79 -18.05 2.85
N ASP A 85 -2.97 -17.41 2.91
CA ASP A 85 -3.95 -17.43 1.83
C ASP A 85 -3.38 -16.78 0.55
N HIS A 86 -2.50 -15.78 0.71
CA HIS A 86 -1.78 -15.15 -0.40
C HIS A 86 -0.81 -16.13 -1.08
N GLU A 87 0.01 -16.81 -0.27
CA GLU A 87 1.00 -17.77 -0.78
C GLU A 87 0.31 -18.96 -1.46
N GLU A 88 -0.79 -19.45 -0.86
CA GLU A 88 -1.63 -20.50 -1.43
C GLU A 88 -2.25 -20.06 -2.76
N MET A 89 -2.78 -18.83 -2.85
CA MET A 89 -3.31 -18.29 -4.10
C MET A 89 -2.23 -18.26 -5.19
N HIS A 90 -1.05 -17.70 -4.91
CA HIS A 90 0.06 -17.67 -5.86
C HIS A 90 0.46 -19.07 -6.32
N TYR A 91 0.50 -20.04 -5.42
CA TYR A 91 0.86 -21.41 -5.76
C TYR A 91 -0.21 -22.12 -6.60
N GLN A 92 -1.49 -21.98 -6.24
CA GLN A 92 -2.62 -22.60 -6.94
C GLN A 92 -2.84 -21.98 -8.32
N GLN A 93 -2.68 -20.66 -8.44
CA GLN A 93 -2.94 -19.89 -9.66
C GLN A 93 -1.68 -19.53 -10.45
N PHE A 94 -0.54 -20.15 -10.12
CA PHE A 94 0.79 -19.78 -10.62
C PHE A 94 0.84 -19.56 -12.13
N ASP A 95 0.36 -20.51 -12.93
CA ASP A 95 0.42 -20.42 -14.39
C ASP A 95 -0.31 -19.18 -14.94
N SER A 96 -1.48 -18.89 -14.37
CA SER A 96 -2.31 -17.74 -14.76
C SER A 96 -1.66 -16.43 -14.32
N ILE A 97 -1.23 -16.34 -13.06
CA ILE A 97 -0.57 -15.15 -12.51
C ILE A 97 0.74 -14.88 -13.25
N PHE A 98 1.58 -15.91 -13.44
CA PHE A 98 2.86 -15.79 -14.13
C PHE A 98 2.67 -15.27 -15.56
N ARG A 99 1.72 -15.83 -16.33
CA ARG A 99 1.39 -15.34 -17.69
C ARG A 99 0.97 -13.88 -17.69
N LEU A 100 0.06 -13.50 -16.79
CA LEU A 100 -0.46 -12.15 -16.72
C LEU A 100 0.64 -11.16 -16.31
N CYS A 101 1.36 -11.43 -15.23
CA CYS A 101 2.47 -10.58 -14.78
C CYS A 101 3.60 -10.52 -15.82
N SER A 102 3.90 -11.62 -16.52
CA SER A 102 4.94 -11.65 -17.56
C SER A 102 4.59 -10.78 -18.77
N SER A 103 3.30 -10.60 -19.06
CA SER A 103 2.85 -9.70 -20.13
C SER A 103 3.18 -8.22 -19.84
N CYS A 104 3.52 -7.89 -18.60
CA CYS A 104 3.98 -6.56 -18.19
C CYS A 104 5.51 -6.41 -18.20
N LEU A 105 6.31 -7.45 -18.48
CA LEU A 105 7.78 -7.35 -18.36
C LEU A 105 8.40 -6.30 -19.28
N GLY A 106 7.79 -6.03 -20.44
CA GLY A 106 8.27 -5.01 -21.38
C GLY A 106 8.25 -3.56 -20.84
N MET A 107 7.54 -3.30 -19.74
CA MET A 107 7.47 -1.98 -19.09
C MET A 107 8.17 -1.94 -17.73
N VAL A 108 8.57 -3.07 -17.15
CA VAL A 108 9.16 -3.13 -15.80
C VAL A 108 10.62 -2.70 -15.84
N VAL A 109 10.98 -1.78 -14.95
CA VAL A 109 12.36 -1.31 -14.71
C VAL A 109 12.92 -1.91 -13.41
N GLU A 110 12.08 -2.05 -12.39
CA GLU A 110 12.44 -2.64 -11.09
C GLU A 110 11.24 -3.41 -10.51
N GLY A 111 11.51 -4.52 -9.82
CA GLY A 111 10.48 -5.39 -9.24
C GLY A 111 10.05 -6.54 -10.16
N PRO A 112 8.95 -7.25 -9.82
CA PRO A 112 8.13 -7.04 -8.63
C PRO A 112 8.86 -7.41 -7.32
N TRP A 113 8.55 -6.71 -6.24
CA TRP A 113 8.92 -7.08 -4.87
C TRP A 113 7.71 -6.97 -3.96
N GLU A 114 7.34 -8.05 -3.27
CA GLU A 114 6.09 -8.13 -2.53
C GLU A 114 6.32 -8.34 -1.03
N ASP A 115 6.43 -7.22 -0.30
CA ASP A 115 6.48 -7.25 1.16
C ASP A 115 5.10 -7.65 1.73
N VAL A 116 5.09 -8.42 2.83
CA VAL A 116 3.90 -8.82 3.58
C VAL A 116 3.85 -8.10 4.92
N TYR A 117 2.68 -7.56 5.26
CA TYR A 117 2.46 -6.73 6.44
C TYR A 117 1.30 -7.22 7.30
N GLU A 118 1.43 -7.00 8.61
CA GLU A 118 0.32 -6.99 9.55
C GLU A 118 -0.10 -5.55 9.88
N ILE A 119 -1.39 -5.35 10.21
CA ILE A 119 -1.92 -4.05 10.64
C ILE A 119 -1.78 -3.90 12.17
N VAL A 120 -0.91 -2.98 12.59
CA VAL A 120 -0.69 -2.64 14.01
C VAL A 120 -1.80 -1.75 14.56
N SER A 121 -2.22 -0.76 13.78
CA SER A 121 -3.33 0.13 14.11
C SER A 121 -3.96 0.65 12.82
N SER A 122 -5.27 0.87 12.84
CA SER A 122 -6.00 1.43 11.71
C SER A 122 -7.21 2.21 12.19
N ASP A 123 -7.57 3.21 11.40
CA ASP A 123 -8.87 3.88 11.43
C ASP A 123 -9.14 4.37 10.00
N LEU A 124 -9.73 3.48 9.19
CA LEU A 124 -10.07 3.74 7.80
C LEU A 124 -11.59 3.58 7.65
N PRO A 125 -12.29 4.63 7.25
CA PRO A 125 -13.72 4.53 6.99
C PRO A 125 -13.97 3.72 5.72
N GLU A 126 -15.20 3.22 5.60
CA GLU A 126 -15.73 2.75 4.31
C GLU A 126 -15.53 3.82 3.23
N VAL A 127 -15.19 3.37 2.02
CA VAL A 127 -15.07 4.24 0.85
C VAL A 127 -16.46 4.39 0.25
N ILE A 128 -16.87 5.63 0.00
CA ILE A 128 -18.22 5.96 -0.50
C ILE A 128 -18.13 6.99 -1.62
N ALA A 129 -19.04 6.92 -2.58
CA ALA A 129 -19.20 7.97 -3.58
C ALA A 129 -20.00 9.15 -3.00
N MET A 130 -19.90 10.32 -3.65
CA MET A 130 -20.70 11.48 -3.27
C MET A 130 -22.22 11.22 -3.32
N THR A 131 -22.66 10.30 -4.17
CA THR A 131 -24.06 9.86 -4.29
C THR A 131 -24.55 9.09 -3.06
N ASP A 132 -23.65 8.50 -2.28
CA ASP A 132 -23.98 7.69 -1.10
C ASP A 132 -24.03 8.53 0.18
N VAL A 133 -23.46 9.75 0.14
CA VAL A 133 -23.38 10.64 1.30
C VAL A 133 -24.75 10.90 1.94
N PRO A 134 -25.84 11.21 1.21
CA PRO A 134 -27.14 11.46 1.84
C PRO A 134 -27.65 10.27 2.65
N SER A 135 -27.50 9.03 2.15
CA SER A 135 -27.99 7.84 2.85
C SER A 135 -27.09 7.47 4.04
N LYS A 136 -25.77 7.54 3.88
CA LYS A 136 -24.81 7.26 4.96
C LYS A 136 -24.90 8.29 6.09
N LEU A 137 -25.09 9.56 5.76
CA LEU A 137 -25.32 10.63 6.73
C LEU A 137 -26.62 10.40 7.51
N GLY A 138 -27.71 10.07 6.80
CA GLY A 138 -28.99 9.73 7.42
C GLY A 138 -28.89 8.54 8.38
N ALA A 139 -28.20 7.47 7.97
CA ALA A 139 -27.98 6.29 8.81
C ALA A 139 -27.18 6.63 10.09
N ALA A 140 -26.11 7.42 9.97
CA ALA A 140 -25.31 7.86 11.12
C ALA A 140 -26.14 8.67 12.13
N PHE A 141 -26.97 9.61 11.64
CA PHE A 141 -27.87 10.39 12.50
C PHE A 141 -28.89 9.52 13.22
N MET A 142 -29.51 8.56 12.52
CA MET A 142 -30.46 7.63 13.12
C MET A 142 -29.82 6.74 14.19
N ALA A 143 -28.55 6.38 14.01
CA ALA A 143 -27.76 5.61 14.97
C ALA A 143 -27.16 6.46 16.11
N GLY A 144 -27.32 7.79 16.10
CA GLY A 144 -26.68 8.70 17.06
C GLY A 144 -25.16 8.73 16.97
N GLN A 145 -24.60 8.39 15.80
CA GLN A 145 -23.16 8.30 15.55
C GLN A 145 -22.65 9.56 14.83
N GLN A 146 -21.38 9.89 15.02
CA GLN A 146 -20.74 10.92 14.21
C GLN A 146 -20.52 10.38 12.79
N PRO A 147 -20.85 11.16 11.75
CA PRO A 147 -20.58 10.77 10.37
C PRO A 147 -19.06 10.60 10.15
N ALA A 148 -18.69 9.52 9.47
CA ALA A 148 -17.32 9.31 9.03
C ALA A 148 -16.90 10.34 7.94
N PRO A 149 -15.59 10.60 7.77
CA PRO A 149 -15.10 11.36 6.63
C PRO A 149 -15.52 10.71 5.30
N VAL A 150 -15.75 11.53 4.27
CA VAL A 150 -16.09 11.05 2.92
C VAL A 150 -14.79 10.70 2.19
N ALA A 151 -14.40 9.42 2.23
CA ALA A 151 -13.31 8.88 1.43
C ALA A 151 -13.83 8.44 0.06
N MET A 152 -13.52 9.19 -1.00
CA MET A 152 -13.99 8.87 -2.35
C MET A 152 -13.11 7.82 -3.05
N PRO A 153 -13.69 6.92 -3.86
CA PRO A 153 -12.96 5.86 -4.55
C PRO A 153 -12.27 6.33 -5.85
N TYR A 154 -11.48 5.42 -6.44
CA TYR A 154 -11.07 5.44 -7.86
C TYR A 154 -10.28 6.69 -8.27
N GLY A 155 -9.22 6.99 -7.53
CA GLY A 155 -8.31 8.09 -7.80
C GLY A 155 -8.79 9.47 -7.31
N GLN A 156 -9.92 9.53 -6.60
CA GLN A 156 -10.48 10.79 -6.06
C GLN A 156 -10.03 11.11 -4.63
N ARG A 157 -8.88 10.55 -4.22
CA ARG A 157 -8.19 10.88 -2.97
C ARG A 157 -6.70 10.60 -3.12
N VAL A 158 -5.90 11.06 -2.15
CA VAL A 158 -4.45 10.91 -2.12
C VAL A 158 -4.03 10.01 -0.96
N ILE A 159 -3.06 9.14 -1.21
CA ILE A 159 -2.37 8.36 -0.19
C ILE A 159 -0.99 8.94 0.04
N ALA A 160 -0.65 9.22 1.29
CA ALA A 160 0.72 9.50 1.72
C ALA A 160 1.27 8.25 2.43
N GLY A 161 2.16 7.53 1.74
CA GLY A 161 2.84 6.34 2.26
C GLY A 161 4.22 6.73 2.82
N SER A 162 4.40 6.60 4.14
CA SER A 162 5.66 6.94 4.81
C SER A 162 6.40 5.70 5.30
N ASP A 163 7.55 5.43 4.69
CA ASP A 163 8.45 4.34 5.10
C ASP A 163 9.28 4.75 6.33
N HIS A 164 9.40 3.81 7.28
CA HIS A 164 10.17 3.95 8.51
C HIS A 164 10.92 2.65 8.82
N TYR A 165 12.17 2.76 9.27
CA TYR A 165 12.95 1.64 9.81
C TYR A 165 13.29 1.94 11.26
N ILE A 166 12.95 1.04 12.17
CA ILE A 166 12.96 1.32 13.62
C ILE A 166 14.20 0.71 14.27
N ILE A 167 14.83 1.45 15.18
CA ILE A 167 15.94 0.98 16.01
C ILE A 167 15.49 -0.31 16.71
N PRO A 168 16.23 -1.43 16.56
CA PRO A 168 15.84 -2.70 17.19
C PRO A 168 15.62 -2.56 18.69
N GLY A 169 14.48 -3.04 19.19
CA GLY A 169 14.06 -2.93 20.59
C GLY A 169 13.21 -1.70 20.91
N ARG A 170 12.98 -0.80 19.95
CA ARG A 170 12.14 0.41 20.12
C ARG A 170 10.86 0.39 19.30
N GLU A 171 10.50 -0.75 18.73
CA GLU A 171 9.27 -0.97 17.97
C GLU A 171 8.02 -0.54 18.74
N GLN A 172 7.89 -0.94 20.00
CA GLN A 172 6.71 -0.60 20.81
C GLN A 172 6.60 0.91 21.06
N GLU A 173 7.72 1.59 21.30
CA GLU A 173 7.74 3.05 21.47
C GLU A 173 7.31 3.77 20.18
N PHE A 174 7.78 3.29 19.03
CA PHE A 174 7.37 3.80 17.72
C PHE A 174 5.86 3.58 17.51
N GLU A 175 5.38 2.35 17.67
CA GLU A 175 3.98 1.96 17.45
C GLU A 175 3.02 2.80 18.31
N THR A 176 3.34 3.02 19.58
CA THR A 176 2.55 3.90 20.46
C THR A 176 2.61 5.34 19.99
N ALA A 177 3.82 5.88 19.76
CA ALA A 177 3.99 7.29 19.41
C ALA A 177 3.29 7.65 18.09
N ILE A 178 3.42 6.80 17.07
CA ILE A 178 2.85 7.02 15.74
C ILE A 178 1.33 6.83 15.76
N THR A 179 0.80 5.84 16.48
CA THR A 179 -0.66 5.62 16.59
C THR A 179 -1.35 6.81 17.26
N ASP A 180 -0.76 7.35 18.32
CA ASP A 180 -1.28 8.55 18.99
C ASP A 180 -1.23 9.77 18.07
N LEU A 181 -0.16 9.92 17.27
CA LEU A 181 -0.07 10.98 16.28
C LEU A 181 -1.16 10.86 15.20
N MET A 182 -1.44 9.65 14.71
CA MET A 182 -2.49 9.42 13.72
C MET A 182 -3.87 9.78 14.26
N LYS A 183 -4.17 9.46 15.52
CA LYS A 183 -5.40 9.91 16.20
C LYS A 183 -5.48 11.44 16.31
N MET A 184 -4.35 12.12 16.46
CA MET A 184 -4.33 13.58 16.41
C MET A 184 -4.66 14.10 15.01
N PHE A 185 -4.19 13.45 13.94
CA PHE A 185 -4.48 13.84 12.56
C PHE A 185 -5.97 13.73 12.16
N GLN A 186 -6.80 12.97 12.87
CA GLN A 186 -8.26 13.00 12.68
C GLN A 186 -8.86 14.41 12.77
N LYS A 187 -8.18 15.35 13.44
CA LYS A 187 -8.57 16.76 13.55
C LYS A 187 -8.00 17.65 12.43
N ALA A 188 -7.32 17.08 11.44
CA ALA A 188 -6.80 17.79 10.29
C ALA A 188 -7.85 17.81 9.17
N PRO A 189 -8.19 19.01 8.64
CA PRO A 189 -9.06 19.10 7.47
C PRO A 189 -8.54 18.22 6.34
N GLY A 190 -9.43 17.46 5.73
CA GLY A 190 -9.12 16.57 4.63
C GLY A 190 -8.41 15.27 5.02
N PHE A 191 -8.18 14.97 6.30
CA PHE A 191 -7.70 13.64 6.71
C PHE A 191 -8.83 12.62 6.60
N LEU A 192 -8.58 11.53 5.89
CA LEU A 192 -9.59 10.51 5.58
C LEU A 192 -9.36 9.21 6.36
N GLY A 193 -8.22 9.04 7.03
CA GLY A 193 -7.93 7.86 7.85
C GLY A 193 -6.49 7.39 7.72
N TYR A 194 -6.15 6.30 8.42
CA TYR A 194 -4.80 5.75 8.41
C TYR A 194 -4.74 4.24 8.69
N MET A 195 -3.60 3.66 8.35
CA MET A 195 -3.14 2.40 8.91
C MET A 195 -1.63 2.40 9.12
N VAL A 196 -1.19 1.73 10.19
CA VAL A 196 0.22 1.51 10.51
C VAL A 196 0.51 0.04 10.23
N LEU A 197 1.35 -0.20 9.22
CA LEU A 197 1.68 -1.53 8.71
C LEU A 197 3.07 -1.92 9.19
N LYS A 198 3.21 -3.12 9.74
CA LYS A 198 4.49 -3.69 10.18
C LYS A 198 4.87 -4.84 9.27
N GLN A 199 6.06 -4.76 8.68
CA GLN A 199 6.53 -5.81 7.77
C GLN A 199 6.85 -7.07 8.58
N ILE A 200 6.32 -8.20 8.12
CA ILE A 200 6.51 -9.51 8.75
C ILE A 200 7.33 -10.47 7.87
N GLY A 201 7.47 -10.16 6.58
CA GLY A 201 8.23 -10.93 5.61
C GLY A 201 8.00 -10.45 4.19
N ALA A 202 8.34 -11.27 3.20
CA ALA A 202 8.04 -11.02 1.79
C ALA A 202 7.61 -12.31 1.09
N SER A 203 6.79 -12.22 0.05
CA SER A 203 6.44 -13.37 -0.78
C SER A 203 7.55 -13.65 -1.79
N ALA A 204 8.17 -14.83 -1.70
CA ALA A 204 9.17 -15.23 -2.69
C ALA A 204 8.53 -15.40 -4.08
N ILE A 205 7.40 -16.11 -4.14
CA ILE A 205 6.69 -16.37 -5.40
C ILE A 205 6.12 -15.06 -5.99
N GLY A 206 5.49 -14.22 -5.17
CA GLY A 206 4.98 -12.90 -5.58
C GLY A 206 6.06 -11.93 -6.08
N SER A 207 7.30 -12.10 -5.58
CA SER A 207 8.47 -11.32 -6.00
C SER A 207 9.26 -11.95 -7.16
N PHE A 208 8.75 -13.02 -7.78
CA PHE A 208 9.47 -13.81 -8.80
C PHE A 208 10.85 -14.33 -8.34
N GLN A 209 11.02 -14.50 -7.03
CA GLN A 209 12.22 -15.08 -6.40
C GLN A 209 12.04 -16.59 -6.29
N LEU A 210 12.19 -17.27 -7.43
CA LEU A 210 12.05 -18.72 -7.53
C LEU A 210 13.38 -19.43 -7.22
N GLN A 211 13.32 -20.74 -6.98
CA GLN A 211 14.52 -21.59 -6.98
C GLN A 211 15.28 -21.51 -8.32
N PRO A 212 16.57 -21.87 -8.37
CA PRO A 212 17.42 -21.66 -9.55
C PRO A 212 16.83 -22.18 -10.86
N GLU A 213 16.22 -23.38 -10.87
CA GLU A 213 15.57 -23.94 -12.06
C GLU A 213 14.38 -23.07 -12.52
N GLY A 214 13.54 -22.63 -11.58
CA GLY A 214 12.39 -21.78 -11.86
C GLY A 214 12.81 -20.41 -12.42
N ILE A 215 13.88 -19.82 -11.88
CA ILE A 215 14.45 -18.56 -12.41
C ILE A 215 14.93 -18.76 -13.85
N HIS A 216 15.70 -19.83 -14.13
CA HIS A 216 16.17 -20.07 -15.49
C HIS A 216 15.01 -20.24 -16.48
N GLN A 217 13.94 -20.92 -16.08
CA GLN A 217 12.73 -21.06 -16.90
C GLN A 217 12.02 -19.71 -17.10
N ALA A 218 11.90 -18.90 -16.05
CA ALA A 218 11.27 -17.59 -16.12
C ALA A 218 12.00 -16.65 -17.09
N LEU A 219 13.34 -16.70 -17.13
CA LEU A 219 14.16 -15.90 -18.05
C LEU A 219 14.08 -16.35 -19.52
N GLN A 220 13.55 -17.54 -19.80
CA GLN A 220 13.45 -18.12 -21.14
C GLN A 220 12.08 -17.88 -21.81
N THR A 221 11.18 -17.14 -21.15
CA THR A 221 9.82 -16.90 -21.64
C THR A 221 9.38 -15.46 -21.39
N LEU A 222 8.39 -15.01 -22.16
CA LEU A 222 7.64 -13.78 -21.90
C LEU A 222 6.23 -14.07 -21.37
N GLY A 223 5.99 -15.29 -20.90
CA GLY A 223 4.74 -15.71 -20.25
C GLY A 223 4.16 -17.01 -20.83
N ASP A 224 4.37 -17.31 -22.11
CA ASP A 224 3.73 -18.44 -22.81
C ASP A 224 3.96 -19.80 -22.10
N ASN A 225 5.15 -19.96 -21.51
CA ASN A 225 5.57 -21.19 -20.84
C ASN A 225 5.99 -20.90 -19.39
N PRO A 226 5.05 -20.86 -18.44
CA PRO A 226 5.37 -20.67 -17.02
C PRO A 226 6.40 -21.70 -16.51
N PRO A 227 7.25 -21.31 -15.54
CA PRO A 227 8.14 -22.23 -14.86
C PRO A 227 7.40 -23.45 -14.30
N LYS A 228 7.94 -24.65 -14.51
CA LYS A 228 7.42 -25.87 -13.90
C LYS A 228 7.78 -25.92 -12.42
N ASN A 229 8.97 -25.45 -12.07
CA ASN A 229 9.37 -25.27 -10.67
C ASN A 229 8.96 -23.87 -10.23
N LYS A 230 7.86 -23.80 -9.48
CA LYS A 230 7.27 -22.57 -8.93
C LYS A 230 7.64 -22.32 -7.47
N GLU A 231 8.52 -23.14 -6.90
CA GLU A 231 8.94 -22.99 -5.50
C GLU A 231 9.75 -21.69 -5.32
N GLY A 232 9.43 -20.96 -4.26
CA GLY A 232 10.23 -19.81 -3.83
C GLY A 232 11.62 -20.21 -3.35
N ASN A 233 12.60 -19.32 -3.48
CA ASN A 233 13.96 -19.54 -2.97
C ASN A 233 14.13 -19.20 -1.48
N PHE A 234 13.12 -18.62 -0.83
CA PHE A 234 13.09 -18.37 0.62
C PHE A 234 11.67 -18.51 1.17
N LYS A 235 11.57 -18.72 2.48
CA LYS A 235 10.33 -18.63 3.25
C LYS A 235 10.06 -17.19 3.65
N LEU A 236 8.79 -16.83 3.77
CA LEU A 236 8.37 -15.46 4.09
C LEU A 236 9.14 -14.81 5.25
N ILE A 237 9.30 -15.54 6.36
CA ILE A 237 9.95 -15.02 7.57
C ILE A 237 11.44 -14.75 7.40
N GLU A 238 12.11 -15.42 6.46
CA GLU A 238 13.53 -15.21 6.16
C GLU A 238 13.77 -13.86 5.49
N ALA A 239 12.74 -13.28 4.86
CA ALA A 239 12.77 -11.95 4.27
C ALA A 239 12.25 -10.85 5.22
N LYS A 240 12.06 -11.15 6.52
CA LYS A 240 11.72 -10.14 7.53
C LYS A 240 12.88 -9.16 7.70
N LYS A 241 12.61 -7.86 7.60
CA LYS A 241 13.64 -6.82 7.63
C LYS A 241 14.12 -6.56 9.06
N THR A 242 15.44 -6.43 9.21
CA THR A 242 16.10 -5.95 10.43
C THR A 242 17.05 -4.83 10.02
N PRO A 243 16.82 -3.56 10.40
CA PRO A 243 15.80 -3.08 11.34
C PRO A 243 14.35 -3.23 10.84
N THR A 244 13.39 -3.34 11.75
CA THR A 244 11.97 -3.58 11.42
C THR A 244 11.42 -2.45 10.55
N LYS A 245 10.86 -2.79 9.38
CA LYS A 245 10.23 -1.84 8.45
C LYS A 245 8.76 -1.63 8.82
N TYR A 246 8.33 -0.37 8.84
CA TYR A 246 6.95 0.05 8.94
C TYR A 246 6.57 0.95 7.77
N LEU A 247 5.33 0.84 7.33
CA LEU A 247 4.68 1.77 6.41
C LEU A 247 3.53 2.45 7.15
N VAL A 248 3.60 3.77 7.29
CA VAL A 248 2.50 4.59 7.80
C VAL A 248 1.73 5.10 6.60
N HIS A 249 0.55 4.52 6.37
CA HIS A 249 -0.36 4.86 5.29
C HIS A 249 -1.38 5.88 5.80
N MET A 250 -1.43 7.05 5.17
CA MET A 250 -2.38 8.11 5.49
C MET A 250 -3.20 8.46 4.26
N GLU A 251 -4.50 8.62 4.42
CA GLU A 251 -5.40 9.04 3.33
C GLU A 251 -5.80 10.50 3.51
N TRP A 252 -5.76 11.25 2.41
CA TRP A 252 -6.08 12.67 2.37
C TRP A 252 -7.00 12.96 1.19
N MET A 253 -7.88 13.95 1.38
CA MET A 253 -8.83 14.40 0.35
C MET A 253 -8.13 14.84 -0.94
N ASP A 254 -7.00 15.52 -0.80
CA ASP A 254 -6.24 16.10 -1.91
C ASP A 254 -4.78 16.38 -1.48
N LEU A 255 -3.94 16.78 -2.44
CA LEU A 255 -2.53 17.08 -2.20
C LEU A 255 -2.30 18.26 -1.24
N ASN A 256 -3.15 19.29 -1.23
CA ASN A 256 -3.01 20.43 -0.32
C ASN A 256 -3.37 20.03 1.11
N SER A 257 -4.45 19.27 1.26
CA SER A 257 -4.85 18.67 2.53
C SER A 257 -3.72 17.80 3.09
N ALA A 258 -3.10 16.95 2.26
CA ALA A 258 -1.92 16.18 2.64
C ALA A 258 -0.73 17.08 3.04
N MET A 259 -0.42 18.10 2.22
CA MET A 259 0.71 19.00 2.45
C MET A 259 0.63 19.68 3.82
N PHE A 260 -0.48 20.35 4.09
CA PHE A 260 -0.66 21.13 5.33
C PHE A 260 -1.02 20.25 6.52
N GLY A 261 -1.74 19.16 6.29
CA GLY A 261 -2.07 18.18 7.32
C GLY A 261 -0.83 17.52 7.91
N ILE A 262 0.02 16.94 7.05
CA ILE A 262 1.29 16.33 7.47
C ILE A 262 2.21 17.39 8.11
N SER A 263 2.27 18.60 7.53
CA SER A 263 3.12 19.69 8.06
C SER A 263 2.78 20.10 9.51
N ARG A 264 1.63 19.71 10.06
CA ARG A 264 1.33 19.93 11.50
C ARG A 264 2.41 19.40 12.42
N VAL A 265 3.12 18.32 12.05
CA VAL A 265 4.22 17.76 12.86
C VAL A 265 5.46 18.65 12.95
N VAL A 266 5.56 19.70 12.12
CA VAL A 266 6.66 20.67 12.17
C VAL A 266 6.20 22.07 12.56
N ILE A 267 4.95 22.45 12.27
CA ILE A 267 4.42 23.80 12.55
C ILE A 267 3.61 23.90 13.86
N ASN A 268 2.99 22.80 14.32
CA ASN A 268 2.16 22.80 15.52
C ASN A 268 2.92 22.13 16.68
N GLY A 269 3.23 22.88 17.73
CA GLY A 269 4.05 22.41 18.85
C GLY A 269 3.52 21.15 19.53
N ARG A 270 2.20 20.95 19.60
CA ARG A 270 1.60 19.75 20.19
C ARG A 270 1.81 18.51 19.31
N TYR A 271 1.60 18.64 18.00
CA TYR A 271 1.82 17.54 17.05
C TYR A 271 3.30 17.19 16.95
N ARG A 272 4.14 18.23 16.90
CA ARG A 272 5.60 18.08 16.91
C ARG A 272 6.09 17.30 18.13
N ALA A 273 5.69 17.70 19.34
CA ALA A 273 6.11 17.01 20.57
C ALA A 273 5.72 15.52 20.59
N GLN A 274 4.59 15.15 19.97
CA GLN A 274 4.21 13.75 19.82
C GLN A 274 5.00 13.04 18.73
N HIS A 275 5.19 13.67 17.57
CA HIS A 275 5.97 13.13 16.46
C HIS A 275 7.46 12.96 16.80
N ASP A 276 8.04 13.86 17.60
CA ASP A 276 9.44 13.79 18.06
C ASP A 276 9.73 12.48 18.80
N LYS A 277 8.73 11.91 19.50
CA LYS A 277 8.86 10.59 20.14
C LYS A 277 9.01 9.47 19.11
N ALA A 278 8.27 9.53 18.00
CA ALA A 278 8.42 8.57 16.92
C ALA A 278 9.76 8.77 16.19
N LEU A 279 10.15 10.00 15.88
CA LEU A 279 11.44 10.32 15.25
C LEU A 279 12.64 9.81 16.05
N ALA A 280 12.57 9.86 17.38
CA ALA A 280 13.64 9.38 18.25
C ALA A 280 13.90 7.87 18.10
N THR A 281 12.98 7.09 17.52
CA THR A 281 13.09 5.63 17.36
C THR A 281 13.64 5.20 15.99
N LEU A 282 13.88 6.13 15.06
CA LEU A 282 14.17 5.79 13.67
C LEU A 282 15.66 5.51 13.43
N VAL A 283 15.95 4.44 12.67
CA VAL A 283 17.21 4.26 11.94
C VAL A 283 17.15 5.01 10.60
N GLN A 284 16.01 4.93 9.91
CA GLN A 284 15.78 5.57 8.62
C GLN A 284 14.31 6.02 8.49
N GLY A 285 14.11 7.14 7.79
CA GLY A 285 12.81 7.76 7.57
C GLY A 285 12.60 9.00 8.44
N PRO A 286 11.40 9.60 8.40
CA PRO A 286 10.31 9.30 7.46
C PRO A 286 10.69 9.63 6.00
N TYR A 287 10.30 8.78 5.05
CA TYR A 287 10.30 9.12 3.62
C TYR A 287 8.89 8.95 3.07
N VAL A 288 8.27 10.06 2.64
CA VAL A 288 6.85 10.10 2.29
C VAL A 288 6.68 10.18 0.78
N THR A 289 6.17 9.10 0.20
CA THR A 289 5.75 9.02 -1.19
C THR A 289 4.25 9.28 -1.29
N LEU A 290 3.80 9.87 -2.40
CA LEU A 290 2.41 10.23 -2.63
C LEU A 290 1.87 9.37 -3.76
N TRP A 291 0.64 8.87 -3.59
CA TRP A 291 0.04 7.91 -4.49
C TRP A 291 -1.43 8.21 -4.75
N SER A 292 -1.90 7.87 -5.95
CA SER A 292 -3.32 7.85 -6.31
C SER A 292 -3.84 6.40 -6.26
N PRO A 293 -4.88 6.09 -5.46
CA PRO A 293 -5.50 4.77 -5.41
C PRO A 293 -6.49 4.60 -6.59
N MET A 294 -5.97 4.21 -7.75
CA MET A 294 -6.71 4.26 -9.02
C MET A 294 -7.71 3.11 -9.21
N MET A 295 -7.32 1.89 -8.84
CA MET A 295 -8.16 0.70 -8.98
C MET A 295 -8.27 0.05 -7.62
N GLU A 296 -9.48 -0.20 -7.14
CA GLU A 296 -9.70 -0.80 -5.83
C GLU A 296 -11.00 -1.58 -5.80
N ASP A 297 -11.04 -2.62 -4.99
CA ASP A 297 -12.27 -3.25 -4.54
C ASP A 297 -12.51 -2.81 -3.11
N THR A 298 -13.41 -1.84 -2.92
CA THR A 298 -13.61 -1.15 -1.64
C THR A 298 -14.14 -2.06 -0.54
N SER A 299 -14.63 -3.27 -0.86
CA SER A 299 -15.19 -4.24 0.08
C SER A 299 -14.18 -4.70 1.14
N TRP A 300 -12.88 -4.57 0.90
CA TRP A 300 -11.86 -4.86 1.92
C TRP A 300 -12.02 -4.04 3.20
N ARG A 301 -12.64 -2.85 3.11
CA ARG A 301 -12.94 -2.00 4.27
C ARG A 301 -14.21 -2.39 5.00
N GLU A 302 -15.12 -3.11 4.33
CA GLU A 302 -16.24 -3.74 5.02
C GLU A 302 -15.68 -4.81 5.96
N TYR A 303 -14.83 -5.70 5.46
CA TYR A 303 -14.13 -6.71 6.28
C TYR A 303 -13.30 -6.09 7.43
N LEU A 304 -12.62 -4.97 7.19
CA LEU A 304 -11.84 -4.27 8.23
C LEU A 304 -12.70 -3.77 9.39
N ASN A 305 -13.95 -3.39 9.11
CA ASN A 305 -14.85 -2.69 10.04
C ASN A 305 -15.97 -3.59 10.62
N GLU A 306 -15.99 -4.88 10.29
CA GLU A 306 -16.82 -5.92 10.93
C GLU A 306 -16.30 -6.32 12.32
#